data_AF-A0A8H9INY5-F1
#
_entry.id   AF-A0A8H9INY5-F1
#
_cell.length_a   1.000
_cell.length_b   1.000
_cell.length_c   1.000
_cell.angle_alpha   90.00
_cell.angle_beta   90.00
_cell.angle_gamma   90.00
#
_symmetry.space_group_name_H-M   'P 1'
#
loop_
_entity.id
_entity.type
_entity.pdbx_description
1 polymer ?
#
loop_
_entity_poly.entity_id
_entity_poly.type
_entity_poly.pdbx_seq_one_letter_code
_entity_poly.pdbx_strand_id
1 'polypeptide(L)'
;MNSPGWTSAEQPVVATVTALARELADPIRLTVLQLLAHEGPHGMTQLADVLGVTPARLGNHLAKLRQAGLVAGEQAGRHVTYRLKDPAVTAVLDALADYAGGALPLPSPAAPPERLCYDHAAGRLGVALLDHLLAEGALRREADSDVLAPGPAAGAVLARFGVEVAEVAGSRRKLATSCLDRTLRRPHLGGALGHAILARLRADGVVAVDADGRTLTLGPEAARLAELLPGLSPGA
;
A
#
# COMPACT_ATOMS: atom_id res chain seq x y z
N MET A 1 -31.59 15.33 43.11
CA MET A 1 -30.90 14.03 43.04
C MET A 1 -29.52 14.30 42.48
N ASN A 2 -28.49 14.31 43.34
CA ASN A 2 -27.10 14.49 42.87
C ASN A 2 -26.71 13.24 42.10
N SER A 3 -26.46 13.36 40.80
CA SER A 3 -25.93 12.25 40.02
C SER A 3 -24.67 11.72 40.70
N PRO A 4 -24.56 10.41 40.93
CA PRO A 4 -23.38 9.85 41.56
C PRO A 4 -22.12 10.28 40.78
N GLY A 5 -21.07 10.67 41.50
CA GLY A 5 -19.86 11.23 40.89
C GLY A 5 -19.22 10.34 39.81
N TRP A 6 -19.47 9.03 39.81
CA TRP A 6 -18.94 8.04 38.85
C TRP A 6 -19.57 8.08 37.45
N THR A 7 -20.68 8.78 37.24
CA THR A 7 -21.23 9.08 35.90
C THR A 7 -20.95 10.52 35.44
N SER A 8 -20.28 11.32 36.26
CA SER A 8 -20.02 12.73 35.92
C SER A 8 -18.91 12.82 34.87
N ALA A 9 -19.14 13.63 33.83
CA ALA A 9 -18.11 14.00 32.85
C ALA A 9 -16.96 14.82 33.48
N GLU A 10 -17.07 15.21 34.75
CA GLU A 10 -16.00 15.85 35.52
C GLU A 10 -14.93 14.85 35.97
N GLN A 11 -15.19 13.54 35.92
CA GLN A 11 -14.15 12.54 36.16
C GLN A 11 -13.21 12.44 34.94
N PRO A 12 -11.90 12.73 35.09
CA PRO A 12 -10.98 12.84 33.95
C PRO A 12 -10.88 11.55 33.11
N VAL A 13 -10.87 10.39 33.77
CA VAL A 13 -10.79 9.09 33.08
C VAL A 13 -12.07 8.82 32.29
N VAL A 14 -13.24 9.00 32.89
CA VAL A 14 -14.53 8.81 32.21
C VAL A 14 -14.68 9.77 31.04
N ALA A 15 -14.28 11.04 31.21
CA ALA A 15 -14.27 12.03 30.14
C ALA A 15 -13.37 11.62 28.97
N THR A 16 -12.16 11.15 29.26
CA THR A 16 -11.17 10.72 28.25
C THR A 16 -11.67 9.49 27.47
N VAL A 17 -12.15 8.47 28.18
CA VAL A 17 -12.70 7.25 27.56
C VAL A 17 -13.93 7.57 26.72
N THR A 18 -14.83 8.42 27.22
CA THR A 18 -16.03 8.82 26.47
C THR A 18 -15.68 9.63 25.22
N ALA A 19 -14.67 10.51 25.30
CA ALA A 19 -14.19 11.26 24.14
C ALA A 19 -13.60 10.33 23.07
N LEU A 20 -12.75 9.38 23.46
CA LEU A 20 -12.23 8.37 22.54
C LEU A 20 -13.37 7.55 21.92
N ALA A 21 -14.29 7.03 22.73
CA ALA A 21 -15.41 6.22 22.25
C ALA A 21 -16.28 6.95 21.22
N ARG A 22 -16.51 8.27 21.40
CA ARG A 22 -17.23 9.10 20.42
C ARG A 22 -16.51 9.18 19.07
N GLU A 23 -15.18 9.24 19.07
CA GLU A 23 -14.42 9.24 17.84
C GLU A 23 -14.44 7.87 17.16
N LEU A 24 -14.36 6.77 17.93
CA LEU A 24 -14.40 5.40 17.44
C LEU A 24 -15.79 4.96 16.93
N ALA A 25 -16.88 5.60 17.36
CA ALA A 25 -18.24 5.26 16.97
C ALA A 25 -18.62 5.58 15.50
N ASP A 26 -17.67 6.09 14.71
CA ASP A 26 -17.86 6.41 13.29
C ASP A 26 -16.99 5.49 12.42
N PRO A 27 -17.57 4.80 11.42
CA PRO A 27 -16.85 3.79 10.67
C PRO A 27 -15.65 4.37 9.91
N ILE A 28 -15.74 5.59 9.37
CA ILE A 28 -14.62 6.20 8.64
C ILE A 28 -13.49 6.54 9.60
N ARG A 29 -13.80 7.14 10.76
CA ARG A 29 -12.78 7.48 11.75
C ARG A 29 -12.11 6.24 12.34
N LEU A 30 -12.90 5.23 12.69
CA LEU A 30 -12.38 3.95 13.17
C LEU A 30 -11.43 3.31 12.14
N THR A 31 -11.86 3.22 10.89
CA THR A 31 -11.04 2.66 9.82
C THR A 31 -9.78 3.47 9.56
N VAL A 32 -9.85 4.81 9.56
CA VAL A 32 -8.65 5.67 9.45
C VAL A 32 -7.66 5.37 10.58
N LEU A 33 -8.13 5.32 11.83
CA LEU A 33 -7.26 5.07 12.97
C LEU A 33 -6.60 3.70 12.89
N GLN A 34 -7.32 2.67 12.43
CA GLN A 34 -6.74 1.35 12.22
C GLN A 34 -5.70 1.33 11.09
N LEU A 35 -5.97 1.99 9.96
CA LEU A 35 -4.96 2.14 8.89
C LEU A 35 -3.70 2.81 9.45
N LEU A 36 -3.85 3.89 10.21
CA LEU A 36 -2.70 4.58 10.79
C LEU A 36 -1.97 3.75 11.87
N ALA A 37 -2.70 2.92 12.63
CA ALA A 37 -2.17 2.05 13.67
C ALA A 37 -1.29 0.93 13.11
N HIS A 38 -1.78 0.24 12.09
CA HIS A 38 -1.16 -0.98 11.57
C HIS A 38 -0.30 -0.73 10.33
N GLU A 39 -0.60 0.30 9.56
CA GLU A 39 0.10 0.58 8.31
C GLU A 39 1.07 1.77 8.40
N GLY A 40 0.99 2.55 9.48
CA GLY A 40 1.82 3.73 9.71
C GLY A 40 1.28 5.01 9.06
N PRO A 41 2.14 6.03 8.86
CA PRO A 41 1.69 7.32 8.39
C PRO A 41 1.16 7.32 6.93
N HIS A 42 0.03 7.98 6.69
CA HIS A 42 -0.62 8.07 5.35
C HIS A 42 -1.02 9.49 4.96
N GLY A 43 -0.94 9.80 3.66
CA GLY A 43 -1.50 11.02 3.10
C GLY A 43 -3.01 10.99 2.98
N MET A 44 -3.65 12.17 2.96
CA MET A 44 -5.11 12.29 2.84
C MET A 44 -5.66 11.64 1.56
N THR A 45 -5.00 11.82 0.41
CA THR A 45 -5.43 11.19 -0.85
C THR A 45 -5.38 9.68 -0.75
N GLN A 46 -4.32 9.12 -0.16
CA GLN A 46 -4.17 7.67 0.00
C GLN A 46 -5.29 7.10 0.88
N LEU A 47 -5.57 7.74 2.01
CA LEU A 47 -6.67 7.35 2.87
C LEU A 47 -8.01 7.45 2.14
N ALA A 48 -8.25 8.55 1.41
CA ALA A 48 -9.50 8.77 0.68
C ALA A 48 -9.75 7.68 -0.37
N ASP A 49 -8.70 7.33 -1.14
CA ASP A 49 -8.73 6.28 -2.14
C ASP A 49 -9.05 4.92 -1.51
N VAL A 50 -8.34 4.57 -0.41
CA VAL A 50 -8.53 3.30 0.31
C VAL A 50 -9.94 3.18 0.88
N LEU A 51 -10.46 4.25 1.49
CA LEU A 51 -11.79 4.30 2.08
C LEU A 51 -12.93 4.44 1.05
N GLY A 52 -12.62 4.68 -0.23
CA GLY A 52 -13.63 4.94 -1.27
C GLY A 52 -14.47 6.19 -0.99
N VAL A 53 -13.88 7.22 -0.37
CA VAL A 53 -14.57 8.48 -0.02
C VAL A 53 -13.88 9.68 -0.66
N THR A 54 -14.63 10.76 -0.86
CA THR A 54 -14.03 12.00 -1.38
C THR A 54 -13.01 12.61 -0.40
N PRO A 55 -11.94 13.28 -0.87
CA PRO A 55 -10.99 13.98 -0.01
C PRO A 55 -11.64 15.02 0.91
N ALA A 56 -12.69 15.71 0.45
CA ALA A 56 -13.42 16.69 1.25
C ALA A 56 -14.12 16.04 2.45
N ARG A 57 -14.83 14.92 2.23
CA ARG A 57 -15.45 14.14 3.30
C ARG A 57 -14.40 13.66 4.30
N LEU A 58 -13.30 13.08 3.81
CA LEU A 58 -12.23 12.60 4.68
C LEU A 58 -11.57 13.73 5.48
N GLY A 59 -11.34 14.89 4.87
CA GLY A 59 -10.77 16.06 5.54
C GLY A 59 -11.56 16.46 6.79
N ASN A 60 -12.89 16.38 6.75
CA ASN A 60 -13.73 16.63 7.93
C ASN A 60 -13.51 15.60 9.05
N HIS A 61 -13.35 14.32 8.72
CA HIS A 61 -13.04 13.27 9.70
C HIS A 61 -11.63 13.46 10.30
N LEU A 62 -10.63 13.75 9.46
CA LEU A 62 -9.26 14.04 9.90
C LEU A 62 -9.17 15.27 10.80
N ALA A 63 -9.96 16.31 10.52
CA ALA A 63 -10.04 17.50 11.36
C ALA A 63 -10.57 17.15 12.77
N LYS A 64 -11.63 16.34 12.87
CA LYS A 64 -12.18 15.86 14.15
C LYS A 64 -11.17 15.02 14.92
N LEU A 65 -10.54 14.04 14.26
CA LEU A 65 -9.50 13.20 14.86
C LEU A 65 -8.31 14.02 15.37
N ARG A 66 -7.92 15.07 14.64
CA ARG A 66 -6.85 15.99 15.06
C ARG A 66 -7.26 16.85 16.25
N GLN A 67 -8.50 17.35 16.27
CA GLN A 67 -9.06 18.09 17.41
C GLN A 67 -9.15 17.21 18.67
N ALA A 68 -9.52 15.94 18.51
CA ALA A 68 -9.53 14.94 19.58
C ALA A 68 -8.12 14.49 20.00
N GLY A 69 -7.06 14.95 19.30
CA GLY A 69 -5.68 14.59 19.61
C GLY A 69 -5.31 13.14 19.29
N LEU A 70 -6.07 12.44 18.45
CA LEU A 70 -5.81 11.04 18.08
C LEU A 70 -4.82 10.92 16.92
N VAL A 71 -4.78 11.93 16.04
CA VAL A 71 -3.85 11.98 14.90
C VAL A 71 -3.06 13.28 14.88
N ALA A 72 -1.84 13.19 14.36
CA ALA A 72 -0.99 14.33 14.05
C ALA A 72 -0.75 14.38 12.54
N GLY A 73 -0.78 15.59 11.96
CA GLY A 73 -0.40 15.82 10.57
C GLY A 73 0.99 16.45 10.50
N GLU A 74 1.88 15.88 9.70
CA GLU A 74 3.22 16.39 9.44
C GLU A 74 3.37 16.74 7.96
N GLN A 75 4.00 17.88 7.67
CA GLN A 75 4.20 18.32 6.31
C GLN A 75 5.38 17.57 5.68
N ALA A 76 5.08 16.71 4.71
CA ALA A 76 6.05 15.98 3.91
C ALA A 76 6.10 16.59 2.50
N GLY A 77 6.90 17.64 2.34
CA GLY A 77 6.99 18.40 1.10
C GLY A 77 5.69 19.14 0.75
N ARG A 78 5.07 18.77 -0.37
CA ARG A 78 3.80 19.37 -0.85
C ARG A 78 2.55 18.76 -0.21
N HIS A 79 2.69 17.64 0.50
CA HIS A 79 1.57 16.88 1.05
C HIS A 79 1.65 16.81 2.58
N VAL A 80 0.50 16.61 3.22
CA VAL A 80 0.41 16.33 4.66
C VAL A 80 0.24 14.83 4.87
N THR A 81 1.06 14.26 5.73
CA THR A 81 0.98 12.87 6.15
C THR A 81 0.44 12.82 7.57
N TYR A 82 -0.55 11.96 7.81
CA TYR A 82 -1.18 11.76 9.11
C TYR A 82 -0.60 10.52 9.79
N ARG A 83 -0.39 10.58 11.10
CA ARG A 83 0.01 9.46 11.95
C ARG A 83 -0.80 9.44 13.23
N LEU A 84 -0.88 8.29 13.91
CA LEU A 84 -1.39 8.26 15.28
C LEU A 84 -0.51 9.14 16.17
N LYS A 85 -1.17 9.91 17.05
CA LYS A 85 -0.47 10.74 18.03
C LYS A 85 0.01 9.91 19.22
N ASP A 86 -0.80 8.97 19.65
CA ASP A 86 -0.55 8.11 20.81
C ASP A 86 -0.58 6.62 20.39
N PRO A 87 0.54 5.90 20.47
CA PRO A 87 0.60 4.47 20.21
C PRO A 87 -0.33 3.62 21.09
N ALA A 88 -0.72 4.12 22.27
CA ALA A 88 -1.66 3.41 23.15
C ALA A 88 -3.04 3.19 22.51
N VAL A 89 -3.41 4.02 21.53
CA VAL A 89 -4.66 3.85 20.76
C VAL A 89 -4.64 2.53 19.97
N THR A 90 -3.48 2.08 19.49
CA THR A 90 -3.35 0.80 18.78
C THR A 90 -3.82 -0.37 19.64
N ALA A 91 -3.37 -0.43 20.90
CA ALA A 91 -3.79 -1.51 21.81
C ALA A 91 -5.30 -1.51 22.09
N VAL A 92 -5.96 -0.34 22.09
CA VAL A 92 -7.42 -0.25 22.22
C VAL A 92 -8.12 -0.76 20.96
N LEU A 93 -7.60 -0.42 19.78
CA LEU A 93 -8.14 -0.90 18.50
C LEU A 93 -7.99 -2.42 18.37
N ASP A 94 -6.84 -2.97 18.77
CA ASP A 94 -6.59 -4.42 18.80
C ASP A 94 -7.59 -5.13 19.72
N ALA A 95 -7.81 -4.61 20.93
CA ALA A 95 -8.77 -5.19 21.86
C ALA A 95 -10.22 -5.16 21.33
N LEU A 96 -10.59 -4.12 20.57
CA LEU A 96 -11.91 -4.05 19.92
C LEU A 96 -12.05 -5.05 18.76
N ALA A 97 -10.99 -5.25 18.00
CA ALA A 97 -10.93 -6.26 16.95
C ALA A 97 -11.06 -7.67 17.54
N ASP A 98 -10.28 -7.98 18.58
CA ASP A 98 -10.36 -9.25 19.31
C ASP A 98 -11.77 -9.50 19.86
N TYR A 99 -12.39 -8.48 20.47
CA TYR A 99 -13.77 -8.55 20.94
C TYR A 99 -14.78 -8.85 19.80
N ALA A 100 -14.55 -8.30 18.60
CA ALA A 100 -15.37 -8.53 17.42
C ALA A 100 -15.12 -9.89 16.75
N GLY A 101 -14.16 -10.68 17.24
CA GLY A 101 -13.84 -12.01 16.72
C GLY A 101 -12.69 -12.02 15.69
N GLY A 102 -11.87 -10.97 15.63
CA GLY A 102 -10.67 -10.91 14.80
C GLY A 102 -10.39 -9.53 14.21
N ALA A 103 -9.36 -9.41 13.39
CA ALA A 103 -8.96 -8.15 12.77
C ALA A 103 -10.16 -7.47 12.08
N LEU A 104 -10.44 -6.22 12.43
CA LEU A 104 -11.44 -5.45 11.70
C LEU A 104 -10.97 -5.30 10.25
N PRO A 105 -11.88 -5.44 9.27
CA PRO A 105 -11.50 -5.37 7.87
C PRO A 105 -10.93 -3.99 7.55
N LEU A 106 -9.64 -3.93 7.24
CA LEU A 106 -9.03 -2.77 6.62
C LEU A 106 -9.47 -2.75 5.14
N PRO A 107 -9.98 -1.62 4.63
CA PRO A 107 -10.29 -1.52 3.21
C PRO A 107 -9.00 -1.79 2.42
N SER A 108 -9.09 -2.70 1.47
CA SER A 108 -8.20 -2.72 0.32
C SER A 108 -9.03 -2.19 -0.86
N PRO A 109 -8.49 -1.35 -1.74
CA PRO A 109 -9.24 -0.93 -2.92
C PRO A 109 -9.77 -2.15 -3.67
N ALA A 110 -11.05 -2.11 -4.07
CA ALA A 110 -11.75 -3.25 -4.66
C ALA A 110 -11.04 -3.81 -5.91
N ALA A 111 -10.41 -2.93 -6.69
CA ALA A 111 -9.47 -3.27 -7.75
C ALA A 111 -8.43 -2.14 -7.86
N PRO A 112 -7.25 -2.26 -7.24
CA PRO A 112 -6.22 -1.23 -7.37
C PRO A 112 -5.73 -1.17 -8.81
N PRO A 113 -5.65 0.02 -9.43
CA PRO A 113 -5.15 0.13 -10.80
C PRO A 113 -3.69 -0.30 -10.87
N GLU A 114 -3.35 -0.90 -12.01
CA GLU A 114 -1.94 -1.05 -12.39
C GLU A 114 -1.33 0.34 -12.51
N ARG A 115 -0.09 0.50 -12.06
CA ARG A 115 0.51 1.84 -11.99
C ARG A 115 2.02 1.79 -12.01
N LEU A 116 2.62 2.97 -12.10
CA LEU A 116 4.04 3.16 -11.94
C LEU A 116 4.38 3.46 -10.48
N CYS A 117 5.39 2.78 -9.95
CA CYS A 117 6.17 3.27 -8.82
C CYS A 117 7.47 3.83 -9.40
N TYR A 118 7.55 5.15 -9.53
CA TYR A 118 8.58 5.82 -10.33
C TYR A 118 8.60 5.34 -11.79
N ASP A 119 9.50 4.42 -12.12
CA ASP A 119 9.79 3.95 -13.48
C ASP A 119 9.69 2.43 -13.64
N HIS A 120 9.07 1.74 -12.68
CA HIS A 120 8.79 0.30 -12.70
C HIS A 120 7.32 0.00 -12.38
N ALA A 121 6.86 -1.20 -12.76
CA ALA A 121 5.48 -1.62 -12.57
C ALA A 121 5.16 -1.84 -11.08
N ALA A 122 3.99 -1.35 -10.67
CA ALA A 122 3.40 -1.50 -9.35
C ALA A 122 1.89 -1.79 -9.51
N GLY A 123 1.18 -2.00 -8.42
CA GLY A 123 -0.15 -2.60 -8.47
C GLY A 123 -0.06 -4.12 -8.60
N ARG A 124 -1.13 -4.75 -9.09
CA ARG A 124 -1.23 -6.21 -9.12
C ARG A 124 -0.23 -6.82 -10.10
N LEU A 125 0.01 -6.17 -11.23
CA LEU A 125 1.02 -6.52 -12.22
C LEU A 125 2.43 -6.50 -11.61
N GLY A 126 2.80 -5.41 -10.92
CA GLY A 126 4.13 -5.29 -10.31
C GLY A 126 4.38 -6.34 -9.23
N VAL A 127 3.36 -6.62 -8.41
CA VAL A 127 3.42 -7.64 -7.36
C VAL A 127 3.49 -9.05 -7.98
N ALA A 128 2.60 -9.35 -8.93
CA ALA A 128 2.57 -10.65 -9.61
C ALA A 128 3.87 -10.93 -10.37
N LEU A 129 4.48 -9.90 -10.97
CA LEU A 129 5.79 -10.02 -11.61
C LEU A 129 6.86 -10.47 -10.61
N LEU A 130 6.94 -9.81 -9.44
CA LEU A 130 7.93 -10.19 -8.43
C LEU A 130 7.66 -11.60 -7.88
N ASP A 131 6.41 -11.92 -7.57
CA ASP A 131 6.01 -13.24 -7.08
C ASP A 131 6.44 -14.33 -8.06
N HIS A 132 6.19 -14.13 -9.36
CA HIS A 132 6.54 -15.08 -10.41
C HIS A 132 8.05 -15.28 -10.52
N LEU A 133 8.83 -14.20 -10.53
CA LEU A 133 10.30 -14.28 -10.61
C LEU A 133 10.93 -14.96 -9.39
N LEU A 134 10.33 -14.79 -8.21
CA LEU A 134 10.77 -15.52 -7.01
C LEU A 134 10.38 -17.00 -7.07
N ALA A 135 9.15 -17.30 -7.50
CA ALA A 135 8.63 -18.66 -7.59
C ALA A 135 9.39 -19.53 -8.62
N GLU A 136 9.76 -18.95 -9.76
CA GLU A 136 10.57 -19.65 -10.77
C GLU A 136 12.09 -19.63 -10.47
N GLY A 137 12.50 -19.04 -9.34
CA GLY A 137 13.92 -19.00 -8.95
C GLY A 137 14.78 -18.09 -9.84
N ALA A 138 14.17 -17.11 -10.51
CA ALA A 138 14.87 -16.07 -11.27
C ALA A 138 15.50 -15.02 -10.34
N LEU A 139 14.85 -14.76 -9.20
CA LEU A 139 15.34 -13.89 -8.14
C LEU A 139 15.31 -14.61 -6.80
N ARG A 140 16.16 -14.17 -5.87
CA ARG A 140 16.24 -14.66 -4.49
C ARG A 140 16.31 -13.49 -3.53
N ARG A 141 15.60 -13.62 -2.40
CA ARG A 141 15.66 -12.65 -1.30
C ARG A 141 16.96 -12.82 -0.53
N GLU A 142 17.57 -11.70 -0.16
CA GLU A 142 18.63 -11.68 0.84
C GLU A 142 18.04 -11.35 2.21
N ALA A 143 18.64 -11.87 3.28
CA ALA A 143 18.16 -11.64 4.63
C ALA A 143 18.28 -10.16 5.00
N ASP A 144 17.22 -9.60 5.59
CA ASP A 144 17.18 -8.24 6.14
C ASP A 144 17.56 -7.13 5.15
N SER A 145 17.22 -7.34 3.87
CA SER A 145 17.57 -6.41 2.79
C SER A 145 16.40 -6.25 1.80
N ASP A 146 16.27 -5.04 1.25
CA ASP A 146 15.39 -4.75 0.12
C ASP A 146 15.99 -5.20 -1.21
N VAL A 147 17.26 -5.61 -1.24
CA VAL A 147 17.97 -6.02 -2.45
C VAL A 147 17.63 -7.47 -2.79
N LEU A 148 17.42 -7.72 -4.08
CA LEU A 148 17.19 -9.06 -4.62
C LEU A 148 18.40 -9.48 -5.45
N ALA A 149 18.87 -10.70 -5.24
CA ALA A 149 19.96 -11.27 -6.02
C ALA A 149 19.40 -12.13 -7.17
N PRO A 150 20.13 -12.25 -8.30
CA PRO A 150 19.82 -13.23 -9.34
C PRO A 150 19.82 -14.66 -8.76
N GLY A 151 18.80 -15.43 -9.13
CA GLY A 151 18.72 -16.85 -8.84
C GLY A 151 19.27 -17.72 -9.98
N PRO A 152 19.32 -19.05 -9.80
CA PRO A 152 19.88 -19.96 -10.79
C PRO A 152 19.12 -19.96 -12.13
N ALA A 153 17.82 -19.61 -12.12
CA ALA A 153 16.99 -19.55 -13.32
C ALA A 153 16.91 -18.16 -13.95
N ALA A 154 17.70 -17.18 -13.46
CA ALA A 154 17.57 -15.77 -13.85
C ALA A 154 17.60 -15.57 -15.37
N GLY A 155 18.59 -16.12 -16.08
CA GLY A 155 18.70 -15.96 -17.53
C GLY A 155 17.48 -16.52 -18.28
N ALA A 156 17.12 -17.77 -18.01
CA ALA A 156 16.02 -18.45 -18.72
C ALA A 156 14.66 -17.75 -18.52
N VAL A 157 14.36 -17.33 -17.29
CA VAL A 157 13.08 -16.69 -16.98
C VAL A 157 13.04 -15.25 -17.49
N LEU A 158 14.12 -14.48 -17.33
CA LEU A 158 14.15 -13.08 -17.79
C LEU A 158 14.16 -12.95 -19.31
N ALA A 159 14.73 -13.93 -20.03
CA ALA A 159 14.66 -13.99 -21.49
C ALA A 159 13.21 -14.07 -22.01
N ARG A 160 12.27 -14.68 -21.25
CA ARG A 160 10.84 -14.69 -21.61
C ARG A 160 10.23 -13.28 -21.61
N PHE A 161 10.77 -12.38 -20.79
CA PHE A 161 10.41 -10.96 -20.75
C PHE A 161 11.27 -10.11 -21.70
N GLY A 162 12.16 -10.72 -22.48
CA GLY A 162 13.06 -10.03 -23.40
C GLY A 162 14.14 -9.20 -22.71
N VAL A 163 14.62 -9.62 -21.53
CA VAL A 163 15.63 -8.92 -20.73
C VAL A 163 16.79 -9.84 -20.40
N GLU A 164 18.02 -9.38 -20.62
CA GLU A 164 19.26 -10.08 -20.25
C GLU A 164 19.89 -9.48 -19.00
N VAL A 165 20.33 -10.31 -18.05
CA VAL A 165 20.91 -9.85 -16.77
C VAL A 165 22.15 -8.99 -17.00
N ALA A 166 22.98 -9.35 -17.98
CA ALA A 166 24.22 -8.64 -18.29
C ALA A 166 23.96 -7.19 -18.75
N GLU A 167 22.88 -6.96 -19.51
CA GLU A 167 22.49 -5.62 -19.98
C GLU A 167 22.06 -4.71 -18.83
N VAL A 168 21.38 -5.28 -17.84
CA VAL A 168 20.85 -4.56 -16.68
C VAL A 168 21.92 -4.32 -15.61
N ALA A 169 22.85 -5.25 -15.45
CA ALA A 169 23.93 -5.19 -14.44
C ALA A 169 24.94 -4.05 -14.67
N GLY A 170 25.05 -3.53 -15.89
CA GLY A 170 25.91 -2.38 -16.22
C GLY A 170 25.38 -1.02 -15.70
N SER A 171 24.17 -0.99 -15.14
CA SER A 171 23.56 0.23 -14.60
C SER A 171 24.17 0.65 -13.27
N ARG A 172 24.23 1.97 -13.01
CA ARG A 172 24.59 2.52 -11.68
C ARG A 172 23.53 2.26 -10.59
N ARG A 173 22.36 1.75 -10.97
CA ARG A 173 21.24 1.46 -10.05
C ARG A 173 21.43 0.08 -9.43
N LYS A 174 20.83 -0.16 -8.25
CA LYS A 174 20.65 -1.52 -7.72
C LYS A 174 19.96 -2.38 -8.79
N LEU A 175 20.49 -3.59 -9.02
CA LEU A 175 20.00 -4.48 -10.07
C LEU A 175 18.50 -4.78 -9.91
N ALA A 176 18.09 -5.27 -8.73
CA ALA A 176 16.71 -5.57 -8.40
C ALA A 176 16.44 -5.26 -6.93
N THR A 177 15.25 -4.72 -6.63
CA THR A 177 14.80 -4.45 -5.26
C THR A 177 13.37 -4.90 -5.02
N SER A 178 13.06 -5.20 -3.75
CA SER A 178 11.76 -5.55 -3.22
C SER A 178 11.08 -4.27 -2.70
N CYS A 179 10.59 -3.43 -3.62
CA CYS A 179 9.90 -2.19 -3.28
C CYS A 179 8.51 -2.50 -2.69
N LEU A 180 8.05 -1.76 -1.69
CA LEU A 180 6.74 -2.00 -1.09
C LEU A 180 5.64 -1.27 -1.85
N ASP A 181 4.63 -2.00 -2.34
CA ASP A 181 3.49 -1.40 -3.01
C ASP A 181 2.62 -0.62 -2.01
N ARG A 182 2.46 0.70 -2.22
CA ARG A 182 1.73 1.59 -1.31
C ARG A 182 0.23 1.27 -1.15
N THR A 183 -0.32 0.43 -2.02
CA THR A 183 -1.76 0.16 -2.10
C THR A 183 -2.06 -1.28 -1.71
N LEU A 184 -1.30 -2.23 -2.25
CA LEU A 184 -1.46 -3.65 -1.98
C LEU A 184 -0.71 -4.13 -0.74
N ARG A 185 0.23 -3.33 -0.20
CA ARG A 185 1.10 -3.71 0.93
C ARG A 185 1.91 -4.98 0.66
N ARG A 186 2.14 -5.29 -0.61
CA ARG A 186 2.93 -6.45 -1.06
C ARG A 186 4.16 -5.96 -1.80
N PRO A 187 5.30 -6.66 -1.71
CA PRO A 187 6.46 -6.27 -2.47
C PRO A 187 6.25 -6.39 -3.99
N HIS A 188 6.82 -5.46 -4.75
CA HIS A 188 6.89 -5.47 -6.21
C HIS A 188 8.33 -5.22 -6.67
N LEU A 189 8.62 -5.56 -7.93
CA LEU A 189 9.97 -5.48 -8.48
C LEU A 189 10.36 -4.02 -8.79
N GLY A 190 11.36 -3.51 -8.06
CA GLY A 190 12.05 -2.26 -8.36
C GLY A 190 13.47 -2.47 -8.88
N GLY A 191 14.21 -1.36 -9.02
CA GLY A 191 15.60 -1.38 -9.50
C GLY A 191 15.72 -1.38 -11.02
N ALA A 192 16.94 -1.59 -11.51
CA ALA A 192 17.23 -1.59 -12.95
C ALA A 192 16.43 -2.67 -13.71
N LEU A 193 16.19 -3.82 -13.09
CA LEU A 193 15.45 -4.93 -13.67
C LEU A 193 13.96 -4.64 -13.79
N GLY A 194 13.35 -4.05 -12.75
CA GLY A 194 11.95 -3.64 -12.79
C GLY A 194 11.67 -2.60 -13.88
N HIS A 195 12.62 -1.68 -14.08
CA HIS A 195 12.57 -0.73 -15.18
C HIS A 195 12.71 -1.41 -16.56
N ALA A 196 13.70 -2.30 -16.73
CA ALA A 196 13.94 -2.98 -18.00
C ALA A 196 12.76 -3.85 -18.46
N ILE A 197 12.18 -4.64 -17.54
CA ILE A 197 11.00 -5.47 -17.85
C ILE A 197 9.82 -4.59 -18.24
N LEU A 198 9.53 -3.52 -17.48
CA LEU A 198 8.45 -2.61 -17.83
C LEU A 198 8.69 -1.95 -19.20
N ALA A 199 9.91 -1.51 -19.48
CA ALA A 199 10.26 -0.94 -20.78
C ALA A 199 9.98 -1.93 -21.91
N ARG A 200 10.29 -3.22 -21.71
CA ARG A 200 10.02 -4.24 -22.72
C ARG A 200 8.54 -4.54 -22.89
N LEU A 201 7.79 -4.68 -21.80
CA LEU A 201 6.33 -4.85 -21.85
C LEU A 201 5.63 -3.68 -22.57
N ARG A 202 6.15 -2.46 -22.42
CA ARG A 202 5.65 -1.28 -23.16
C ARG A 202 6.01 -1.31 -24.63
N ALA A 203 7.26 -1.64 -24.96
CA ALA A 203 7.71 -1.72 -26.35
C ALA A 203 6.96 -2.81 -27.13
N ASP A 204 6.64 -3.90 -26.45
CA ASP A 204 5.89 -5.04 -26.99
C ASP A 204 4.36 -4.80 -27.03
N GLY A 205 3.87 -3.63 -26.59
CA GLY A 205 2.43 -3.29 -26.61
C GLY A 205 1.58 -4.05 -25.58
N VAL A 206 2.20 -4.67 -24.58
CA VAL A 206 1.51 -5.43 -23.53
C VAL A 206 0.84 -4.49 -22.52
N VAL A 207 1.51 -3.38 -22.19
CA VAL A 207 0.98 -2.32 -21.31
C VAL A 207 1.27 -0.94 -21.88
N ALA A 208 0.43 0.02 -21.53
CA ALA A 208 0.62 1.43 -21.83
C ALA A 208 0.58 2.27 -20.53
N VAL A 209 1.12 3.49 -20.60
CA VAL A 209 0.97 4.48 -19.52
C VAL A 209 -0.15 5.41 -19.96
N ASP A 210 -1.12 5.63 -19.08
CA ASP A 210 -2.25 6.52 -19.32
C ASP A 210 -1.81 7.99 -19.41
N ALA A 211 -2.72 8.87 -19.81
CA ALA A 211 -2.48 10.30 -19.97
C ALA A 211 -2.03 11.00 -18.66
N ASP A 212 -2.36 10.44 -17.50
CA ASP A 212 -1.92 10.92 -16.19
C ASP A 212 -0.43 10.64 -15.89
N GLY A 213 0.24 9.86 -16.74
CA GLY A 213 1.65 9.50 -16.62
C GLY A 213 1.98 8.57 -15.46
N ARG A 214 0.98 8.01 -14.76
CA ARG A 214 1.16 7.24 -13.53
C ARG A 214 0.38 5.94 -13.49
N THR A 215 -0.72 5.86 -14.23
CA THR A 215 -1.55 4.67 -14.33
C THR A 215 -1.06 3.81 -15.50
N LEU A 216 -0.98 2.50 -15.28
CA LEU A 216 -0.73 1.51 -16.32
C LEU A 216 -2.06 0.95 -16.80
N THR A 217 -2.21 0.86 -18.11
CA THR A 217 -3.36 0.22 -18.77
C THR A 217 -2.88 -0.99 -19.56
N LEU A 218 -3.78 -1.94 -19.77
CA LEU A 218 -3.52 -3.08 -20.63
C LEU A 218 -3.51 -2.62 -22.10
N GLY A 219 -2.46 -3.02 -22.83
CA GLY A 219 -2.33 -2.74 -24.25
C GLY A 219 -2.97 -3.83 -25.12
N PRO A 220 -2.90 -3.69 -26.46
CA PRO A 220 -3.45 -4.67 -27.39
C PRO A 220 -2.87 -6.07 -27.22
N GLU A 221 -1.61 -6.18 -26.78
CA GLU A 221 -0.91 -7.46 -26.59
C GLU A 221 -1.02 -8.01 -25.15
N ALA A 222 -1.95 -7.49 -24.35
CA ALA A 222 -2.10 -7.86 -22.93
C ALA A 222 -2.40 -9.35 -22.70
N ALA A 223 -2.91 -10.08 -23.69
CA ALA A 223 -3.12 -11.52 -23.61
C ALA A 223 -1.83 -12.29 -23.28
N ARG A 224 -0.66 -11.77 -23.69
CA ARG A 224 0.66 -12.34 -23.38
C ARG A 224 0.96 -12.37 -21.88
N LEU A 225 0.30 -11.53 -21.07
CA LEU A 225 0.46 -11.57 -19.60
C LEU A 225 0.02 -12.91 -19.02
N ALA A 226 -0.95 -13.61 -19.60
CA ALA A 226 -1.37 -14.91 -19.10
C ALA A 226 -0.26 -15.99 -19.27
N GLU A 227 0.55 -15.87 -20.32
CA GLU A 227 1.68 -16.77 -20.59
C GLU A 227 2.91 -16.40 -19.75
N LEU A 228 3.15 -15.10 -19.56
CA LEU A 228 4.27 -14.58 -18.79
C LEU A 228 4.03 -14.65 -17.28
N LEU A 229 2.79 -14.44 -16.84
CA LEU A 229 2.37 -14.33 -15.44
C LEU A 229 1.05 -15.10 -15.23
N PRO A 230 1.07 -16.44 -15.19
CA PRO A 230 -0.14 -17.27 -15.12
C PRO A 230 -1.05 -17.00 -13.91
N GLY A 231 -0.51 -16.39 -12.84
CA GLY A 231 -1.26 -16.01 -11.65
C GLY A 231 -1.96 -14.64 -11.71
N LEU A 232 -1.80 -13.88 -12.79
CA LEU A 232 -2.41 -12.56 -12.94
C LEU A 232 -3.66 -12.67 -13.82
N SER A 233 -4.86 -12.60 -13.22
CA SER A 233 -6.11 -12.45 -13.98
C SER A 233 -6.26 -11.01 -14.48
N PRO A 234 -6.20 -10.74 -15.81
CA PRO A 234 -6.36 -9.39 -16.34
C PRO A 234 -7.78 -8.88 -16.10
N GLY A 235 -7.92 -7.66 -15.59
CA GLY A 235 -9.22 -6.94 -15.59
C GLY A 235 -10.27 -7.35 -14.56
N ALA A 236 -9.89 -8.00 -13.45
CA ALA A 236 -10.77 -8.16 -12.28
C ALA A 236 -10.81 -6.90 -11.42
#